data_AF-R7S5B9-F1
#
_entry.id   AF-R7S5B9-F1
#
_cell.length_a   1.000
_cell.length_b   1.000
_cell.length_c   1.000
_cell.angle_alpha   90.00
_cell.angle_beta   90.00
_cell.angle_gamma   90.00
#
_symmetry.space_group_name_H-M   'P 1'
#
loop_
_entity.id
_entity.type
_entity.pdbx_description
1 polymer ?
#
loop_
_entity_poly.entity_id
_entity_poly.type
_entity_poly.pdbx_seq_one_letter_code
_entity_poly.pdbx_strand_id
1 'polypeptide(L)'
;RGKADCGDIDILITRPTYDRRDHRGILRRLLRALREAKIITEDLAVPNYDELDGLEGCYRGLCRLPNVEGAKRRRIDFLTVPWECRGAALLYYTGDDIFNRSMRLKANKMGWSLNQRGLFANVVRDPRDRRVKMTQGKRIAGATEREIFEKLGVPWQEPHERVRN
;
A
#
# COMPACT_ATOMS: atom_id res chain seq x y z
N ARG A 1 5.20 11.13 -6.12
CA ARG A 1 4.58 12.48 -6.17
C ARG A 1 5.46 13.54 -6.87
N GLY A 2 6.61 13.19 -7.47
CA GLY A 2 7.44 14.16 -8.21
C GLY A 2 8.23 15.15 -7.33
N LYS A 3 8.43 14.85 -6.04
CA LYS A 3 9.32 15.66 -5.19
C LYS A 3 10.78 15.41 -5.57
N ALA A 4 11.61 16.45 -5.48
CA ALA A 4 13.05 16.35 -5.74
C ALA A 4 13.75 15.41 -4.75
N ASP A 5 13.31 15.43 -3.49
CA ASP A 5 13.85 14.61 -2.41
C ASP A 5 12.77 13.69 -1.81
N CYS A 6 13.19 12.51 -1.33
CA CYS A 6 12.35 11.52 -0.67
C CYS A 6 12.96 11.14 0.69
N GLY A 7 12.11 10.97 1.71
CA GLY A 7 12.56 10.53 3.04
C GLY A 7 12.87 9.03 3.09
N ASP A 8 12.02 8.24 2.43
CA ASP A 8 12.07 6.80 2.32
C ASP A 8 11.71 6.32 0.90
N ILE A 9 11.85 5.01 0.69
CA ILE A 9 11.59 4.35 -0.59
C ILE A 9 10.45 3.35 -0.40
N ASP A 10 9.29 3.66 -0.96
CA ASP A 10 8.11 2.80 -0.94
C ASP A 10 7.99 2.01 -2.26
N ILE A 11 7.96 0.69 -2.17
CA ILE A 11 7.89 -0.20 -3.34
C ILE A 11 6.63 -1.07 -3.25
N LEU A 12 5.70 -0.81 -4.15
CA LEU A 12 4.51 -1.64 -4.35
C LEU A 12 4.81 -2.77 -5.36
N ILE A 13 4.50 -4.00 -4.98
CA ILE A 13 4.68 -5.19 -5.81
C ILE A 13 3.32 -5.88 -5.98
N THR A 14 2.96 -6.15 -7.23
CA THR A 14 1.76 -6.92 -7.57
C THR A 14 1.94 -7.51 -8.97
N ARG A 15 1.11 -8.49 -9.34
CA ARG A 15 1.24 -9.20 -10.62
C ARG A 15 -0.14 -9.43 -11.26
N PRO A 16 -0.34 -9.07 -12.54
CA PRO A 16 -1.55 -9.46 -13.26
C PRO A 16 -1.77 -10.97 -13.22
N THR A 17 -3.03 -11.38 -13.05
CA THR A 17 -3.41 -12.80 -12.92
C THR A 17 -4.04 -13.38 -14.19
N TYR A 18 -3.85 -12.72 -15.34
CA TYR A 18 -4.45 -13.11 -16.63
C TYR A 18 -4.02 -14.51 -17.11
N ASP A 19 -2.83 -14.95 -16.72
CA ASP A 19 -2.28 -16.27 -17.01
C ASP A 19 -2.54 -17.29 -15.89
N ARG A 20 -3.46 -17.00 -14.97
CA ARG A 20 -3.83 -17.82 -13.80
C ARG A 20 -2.69 -18.07 -12.81
N ARG A 21 -1.60 -17.29 -12.89
CA ARG A 21 -0.53 -17.27 -11.89
C ARG A 21 -0.65 -16.01 -11.04
N ASP A 22 0.06 -15.97 -9.93
CA ASP A 22 0.14 -14.80 -9.04
C ASP A 22 1.58 -14.62 -8.52
N HIS A 23 1.77 -13.73 -7.54
CA HIS A 23 3.07 -13.39 -6.96
C HIS A 23 3.31 -13.97 -5.56
N ARG A 24 2.59 -15.01 -5.14
CA ARG A 24 2.84 -15.67 -3.84
C ARG A 24 4.32 -16.04 -3.67
N GLY A 25 4.84 -15.82 -2.46
CA GLY A 25 6.24 -16.07 -2.12
C GLY A 25 7.27 -15.08 -2.70
N ILE A 26 6.86 -14.08 -3.49
CA ILE A 26 7.81 -13.12 -4.06
C ILE A 26 8.52 -12.32 -2.98
N LEU A 27 7.82 -11.95 -1.90
CA LEU A 27 8.37 -11.11 -0.84
C LEU A 27 9.50 -11.84 -0.10
N ARG A 28 9.28 -13.10 0.31
CA ARG A 28 10.32 -13.94 0.92
C ARG A 28 11.57 -14.02 0.03
N ARG A 29 11.38 -14.34 -1.25
CA ARG A 29 12.49 -14.50 -2.21
C ARG A 29 13.26 -13.20 -2.43
N LEU A 30 12.54 -12.09 -2.57
CA LEU A 30 13.13 -10.77 -2.77
C LEU A 30 13.93 -10.34 -1.53
N LEU A 31 13.35 -10.41 -0.33
CA LEU A 31 14.04 -10.01 0.90
C LEU A 31 15.29 -10.84 1.14
N ARG A 32 15.26 -12.15 0.86
CA ARG A 32 16.44 -13.01 0.91
C ARG A 32 17.54 -12.51 -0.04
N ALA A 33 17.20 -12.30 -1.32
CA ALA A 33 18.17 -11.84 -2.31
C ALA A 33 18.76 -10.46 -1.96
N LEU A 34 17.94 -9.52 -1.46
CA LEU A 34 18.39 -8.19 -1.06
C LEU A 34 19.32 -8.21 0.16
N ARG A 35 19.11 -9.14 1.10
CA ARG A 35 20.01 -9.35 2.24
C ARG A 35 21.33 -9.98 1.81
N GLU A 36 21.28 -11.00 0.95
CA GLU A 36 22.47 -11.62 0.36
C GLU A 36 23.32 -10.58 -0.42
N ALA A 37 22.66 -9.66 -1.12
CA ALA A 37 23.29 -8.54 -1.81
C ALA A 37 23.74 -7.39 -0.89
N LYS A 38 23.53 -7.48 0.43
CA LYS A 38 23.82 -6.45 1.44
C LYS A 38 23.15 -5.09 1.15
N ILE A 39 22.02 -5.11 0.43
CA ILE A 39 21.20 -3.93 0.16
C ILE A 39 20.34 -3.64 1.37
N ILE A 40 19.60 -4.65 1.87
CA ILE A 40 18.90 -4.57 3.15
C ILE A 40 19.91 -4.85 4.25
N THR A 41 19.99 -3.96 5.23
CA THR A 41 20.95 -4.03 6.32
C THR A 41 20.31 -4.31 7.67
N GLU A 42 19.11 -3.80 7.93
CA GLU A 42 18.39 -4.02 9.19
C GLU A 42 16.89 -4.20 8.93
N ASP A 43 16.25 -5.05 9.72
CA ASP A 43 14.81 -5.27 9.70
C ASP A 43 14.15 -4.42 10.80
N LEU A 44 13.09 -3.68 10.46
CA LEU A 44 12.32 -2.87 11.41
C LEU A 44 10.94 -3.47 11.68
N ALA A 45 10.28 -3.99 10.63
CA ALA A 45 9.06 -4.77 10.75
C ALA A 45 9.05 -5.84 9.66
N VAL A 46 8.99 -7.11 10.07
CA VAL A 46 8.98 -8.25 9.16
C VAL A 46 7.58 -8.86 9.17
N PRO A 47 6.97 -9.13 8.00
CA PRO A 47 5.71 -9.86 7.94
C PRO A 47 5.86 -11.26 8.55
N ASN A 48 4.77 -11.84 9.04
CA ASN A 48 4.77 -13.22 9.51
C ASN A 48 4.98 -14.21 8.34
N TYR A 49 5.11 -15.50 8.65
CA TYR A 49 5.37 -16.53 7.64
C TYR A 49 4.27 -16.60 6.56
N ASP A 50 3.01 -16.49 6.94
CA ASP A 50 1.88 -16.53 6.00
C ASP A 50 1.87 -15.31 5.06
N GLU A 51 2.21 -14.13 5.58
CA GLU A 51 2.30 -12.90 4.79
C GLU A 51 3.52 -12.90 3.85
N LEU A 52 4.64 -13.50 4.27
CA LEU A 52 5.85 -13.64 3.46
C LEU A 52 5.64 -14.55 2.23
N ASP A 53 4.81 -15.59 2.40
CA ASP A 53 4.47 -16.55 1.32
C ASP A 53 3.14 -16.23 0.64
N GLY A 54 2.36 -15.31 1.19
CA GLY A 54 1.06 -14.90 0.70
C GLY A 54 1.09 -13.88 -0.43
N LEU A 55 -0.11 -13.38 -0.77
CA LEU A 55 -0.32 -12.32 -1.76
C LEU A 55 -0.18 -10.92 -1.16
N GLU A 56 -0.32 -10.81 0.16
CA GLU A 56 -0.29 -9.55 0.90
C GLU A 56 0.71 -9.64 2.05
N GLY A 57 1.61 -8.66 2.09
CA GLY A 57 2.65 -8.55 3.12
C GLY A 57 3.25 -7.15 3.09
N CYS A 58 3.65 -6.66 4.27
CA CYS A 58 4.25 -5.35 4.44
C CYS A 58 5.57 -5.50 5.20
N TYR A 59 6.68 -5.23 4.51
CA TYR A 59 8.01 -5.23 5.10
C TYR A 59 8.50 -3.80 5.28
N ARG A 60 9.22 -3.55 6.38
CA ARG A 60 9.91 -2.30 6.66
C ARG A 60 11.33 -2.58 7.11
N GLY A 61 12.30 -1.94 6.49
CA GLY A 61 13.71 -2.09 6.85
C GLY A 61 14.54 -0.84 6.62
N LEU A 62 15.84 -1.00 6.83
CA LEU A 62 16.87 -0.08 6.41
C LEU A 62 17.65 -0.70 5.26
N CYS A 63 18.00 0.14 4.28
CA CYS A 63 18.85 -0.22 3.16
C CYS A 63 20.00 0.75 2.98
N ARG A 64 20.99 0.32 2.21
CA ARG A 64 22.08 1.16 1.70
C ARG A 64 22.45 0.72 0.29
N LEU A 65 23.05 1.62 -0.48
CA LEU A 65 23.69 1.23 -1.73
C LEU A 65 24.92 0.35 -1.39
N PRO A 66 24.99 -0.88 -1.92
CA PRO A 66 26.13 -1.76 -1.71
C PRO A 66 27.34 -1.22 -2.50
N ASN A 67 28.54 -1.47 -2.00
CA ASN A 67 29.81 -1.12 -2.66
C ASN A 67 30.00 0.39 -2.93
N VAL A 68 29.27 1.25 -2.23
CA VAL A 68 29.45 2.70 -2.25
C VAL A 68 29.93 3.15 -0.86
N GLU A 69 31.16 3.65 -0.81
CA GLU A 69 31.75 4.18 0.41
C GLU A 69 31.00 5.45 0.87
N GLY A 70 30.76 5.57 2.18
CA GLY A 70 29.97 6.66 2.73
C GLY A 70 28.47 6.63 2.38
N ALA A 71 27.96 5.57 1.73
CA ALA A 71 26.54 5.46 1.42
C ALA A 71 25.67 5.55 2.68
N LYS A 72 24.74 6.52 2.68
CA LYS A 72 23.82 6.74 3.79
C LYS A 72 22.81 5.60 3.85
N ARG A 73 22.45 5.20 5.08
CA ARG A 73 21.31 4.32 5.34
C ARG A 73 20.00 5.06 5.05
N ARG A 74 19.06 4.37 4.41
CA ARG A 74 17.73 4.87 4.04
C ARG A 74 16.66 3.88 4.47
N ARG A 75 15.44 4.37 4.70
CA ARG A 75 14.28 3.51 4.93
C ARG A 75 13.78 2.95 3.61
N ILE A 76 13.43 1.66 3.61
CA ILE A 76 12.82 0.97 2.48
C ILE A 76 11.63 0.15 2.96
N ASP A 77 10.51 0.29 2.26
CA ASP A 77 9.26 -0.39 2.55
C ASP A 77 8.80 -1.15 1.31
N PHE A 78 8.42 -2.42 1.49
CA PHE A 78 7.81 -3.24 0.45
C PHE A 78 6.38 -3.58 0.84
N LEU A 79 5.46 -3.36 -0.10
CA LEU A 79 4.07 -3.80 0.02
C LEU A 79 3.75 -4.72 -1.14
N THR A 80 3.40 -5.97 -0.84
CA THR A 80 2.75 -6.87 -1.81
C THR A 80 1.24 -6.80 -1.65
N VAL A 81 0.50 -6.78 -2.75
CA VAL A 81 -0.97 -6.87 -2.74
C VAL A 81 -1.50 -7.69 -3.93
N PRO A 82 -2.67 -8.34 -3.80
CA PRO A 82 -3.39 -8.91 -4.95
C PRO A 82 -3.61 -7.90 -6.09
N TRP A 83 -3.64 -8.37 -7.34
CA TRP A 83 -3.76 -7.53 -8.54
C TRP A 83 -4.99 -6.63 -8.55
N GLU A 84 -6.09 -7.14 -8.01
CA GLU A 84 -7.36 -6.47 -7.89
C GLU A 84 -7.37 -5.34 -6.85
N CYS A 85 -6.36 -5.28 -5.98
CA CYS A 85 -6.17 -4.24 -4.96
C CYS A 85 -5.23 -3.12 -5.42
N ARG A 86 -4.58 -3.25 -6.59
CA ARG A 86 -3.48 -2.38 -7.00
C ARG A 86 -3.83 -0.90 -7.02
N GLY A 87 -5.06 -0.53 -7.40
CA GLY A 87 -5.49 0.86 -7.43
C GLY A 87 -5.58 1.46 -6.03
N ALA A 88 -6.17 0.74 -5.09
CA ALA A 88 -6.25 1.17 -3.70
C ALA A 88 -4.89 1.21 -3.01
N ALA A 89 -4.02 0.24 -3.31
CA ALA A 89 -2.66 0.21 -2.78
C ALA A 89 -1.79 1.33 -3.36
N LEU A 90 -1.92 1.62 -4.66
CA LEU A 90 -1.27 2.78 -5.29
C LEU A 90 -1.72 4.08 -4.65
N LEU A 91 -3.02 4.27 -4.44
CA LEU A 91 -3.55 5.45 -3.75
C LEU A 91 -2.95 5.58 -2.34
N TYR A 92 -2.91 4.46 -1.61
CA TYR A 92 -2.37 4.38 -0.26
C TYR A 92 -0.87 4.74 -0.19
N TYR A 93 -0.02 4.14 -1.02
CA TYR A 93 1.43 4.39 -1.02
C TYR A 93 1.83 5.69 -1.73
N THR A 94 1.04 6.16 -2.70
CA THR A 94 1.32 7.43 -3.38
C THR A 94 1.09 8.61 -2.44
N GLY A 95 0.05 8.55 -1.61
CA GLY A 95 -0.25 9.61 -0.64
C GLY A 95 -0.56 10.99 -1.26
N ASP A 96 -0.40 12.08 -0.53
CA ASP A 96 0.15 12.12 0.83
C ASP A 96 -0.83 11.61 1.92
N ASP A 97 -0.37 11.64 3.18
CA ASP A 97 -1.13 11.16 4.33
C ASP A 97 -2.39 12.01 4.61
N ILE A 98 -2.31 13.33 4.43
CA ILE A 98 -3.44 14.27 4.56
C ILE A 98 -4.48 13.98 3.48
N PHE A 99 -4.05 13.80 2.23
CA PHE A 99 -4.91 13.44 1.10
C PHE A 99 -5.60 12.09 1.35
N ASN A 100 -4.84 11.07 1.75
CA ASN A 100 -5.37 9.76 2.08
C ASN A 100 -6.36 9.79 3.25
N ARG A 101 -6.09 10.57 4.29
CA ARG A 101 -7.02 10.79 5.40
C ARG A 101 -8.32 11.43 4.91
N SER A 102 -8.23 12.40 4.02
CA SER A 102 -9.38 13.11 3.45
C SER A 102 -10.24 12.18 2.58
N MET A 103 -9.61 11.36 1.73
CA MET A 103 -10.29 10.34 0.94
C MET A 103 -11.02 9.31 1.82
N ARG A 104 -10.38 8.85 2.91
CA ARG A 104 -11.00 7.94 3.89
C ARG A 104 -12.16 8.61 4.62
N LEU A 105 -12.03 9.87 5.01
CA LEU A 105 -13.09 10.63 5.66
C LEU A 105 -14.31 10.77 4.73
N LYS A 106 -14.09 11.09 3.46
CA LYS A 106 -15.15 11.14 2.44
C LYS A 106 -15.84 9.78 2.29
N ALA A 107 -15.09 8.69 2.17
CA ALA A 107 -15.65 7.34 2.11
C ALA A 107 -16.52 7.02 3.34
N ASN A 108 -16.04 7.33 4.55
CA ASN A 108 -16.79 7.12 5.78
C ASN A 108 -18.10 7.93 5.82
N LYS A 109 -18.09 9.19 5.35
CA LYS A 109 -19.31 10.01 5.23
C LYS A 109 -20.34 9.41 4.26
N MET A 110 -19.89 8.64 3.28
CA MET A 110 -20.74 7.91 2.33
C MET A 110 -21.15 6.51 2.85
N GLY A 111 -20.83 6.17 4.10
CA GLY A 111 -21.12 4.84 4.67
C GLY A 111 -20.18 3.74 4.17
N TRP A 112 -19.05 4.10 3.54
CA TRP A 112 -18.07 3.18 3.00
C TRP A 112 -16.77 3.18 3.81
N SER A 113 -15.88 2.25 3.51
CA SER A 113 -14.54 2.18 4.09
C SER A 113 -13.50 2.09 2.98
N LEU A 114 -12.55 3.02 2.97
CA LEU A 114 -11.37 2.96 2.10
C LEU A 114 -10.14 2.48 2.88
N ASN A 115 -9.42 1.49 2.35
CA ASN A 115 -8.12 1.05 2.85
C ASN A 115 -7.22 0.62 1.67
N GLN A 116 -6.03 0.08 1.95
CA GLN A 116 -5.07 -0.35 0.91
C GLN A 116 -5.56 -1.51 0.04
N ARG A 117 -6.61 -2.23 0.46
CA ARG A 117 -7.21 -3.35 -0.28
C ARG A 117 -8.35 -2.91 -1.20
N GLY A 118 -8.92 -1.72 -0.99
CA GLY A 118 -10.09 -1.28 -1.76
C GLY A 118 -10.99 -0.30 -1.03
N LEU A 119 -12.07 0.05 -1.73
CA LEU A 119 -13.24 0.72 -1.21
C LEU A 119 -14.33 -0.31 -0.94
N PHE A 120 -14.92 -0.29 0.25
CA PHE A 120 -15.86 -1.31 0.72
C PHE A 120 -17.18 -0.65 1.14
N ALA A 121 -18.29 -1.19 0.65
CA ALA A 121 -19.64 -0.87 1.09
C ALA A 121 -20.18 -1.92 2.08
N ASN A 122 -21.31 -1.64 2.72
CA ASN A 122 -21.97 -2.57 3.67
C ASN A 122 -21.05 -3.00 4.83
N VAL A 123 -20.18 -2.09 5.27
CA VAL A 123 -19.31 -2.28 6.43
C VAL A 123 -20.13 -2.03 7.69
N VAL A 124 -20.41 -3.09 8.46
CA VAL A 124 -21.07 -2.96 9.74
C VAL A 124 -20.05 -2.48 10.77
N ARG A 125 -20.44 -1.50 11.57
CA ARG A 125 -19.60 -0.88 12.59
C ARG A 125 -20.29 -0.99 13.94
N ASP A 126 -19.50 -1.06 15.00
CA ASP A 126 -20.04 -1.10 16.35
C ASP A 126 -20.86 0.18 16.61
N PRO A 127 -22.12 0.08 17.07
CA PRO A 127 -22.95 1.23 17.41
C PRO A 127 -22.37 2.10 18.53
N ARG A 128 -21.60 1.52 19.45
CA ARG A 128 -20.97 2.18 20.60
C ARG A 128 -19.63 2.81 20.24
N ASP A 129 -18.91 2.25 19.27
CA ASP A 129 -17.70 2.86 18.70
C ASP A 129 -17.63 2.64 17.19
N ARG A 130 -18.06 3.66 16.42
CA ARG A 130 -18.07 3.59 14.95
C ARG A 130 -16.68 3.39 14.33
N ARG A 131 -15.58 3.52 15.09
CA ARG A 131 -14.23 3.20 14.61
C ARG A 131 -14.03 1.70 14.46
N VAL A 132 -14.70 0.90 15.28
CA VAL A 132 -14.62 -0.56 15.27
C VAL A 132 -15.48 -1.12 14.13
N LYS A 133 -14.86 -1.90 13.26
CA LYS A 133 -15.56 -2.60 12.16
C LYS A 133 -15.89 -4.02 12.62
N MET A 134 -17.15 -4.40 12.44
CA MET A 134 -17.63 -5.75 12.74
C MET A 134 -17.60 -6.65 11.50
N THR A 135 -17.69 -6.06 10.30
CA THR A 135 -17.56 -6.79 9.03
C THR A 135 -16.58 -6.07 8.09
N GLN A 136 -16.00 -6.81 7.14
CA GLN A 136 -15.17 -6.20 6.09
C GLN A 136 -16.01 -5.49 5.01
N GLY A 137 -17.29 -5.85 4.88
CA GLY A 137 -18.17 -5.37 3.82
C GLY A 137 -17.86 -5.99 2.45
N LYS A 138 -18.50 -5.45 1.41
CA LYS A 138 -18.31 -5.85 0.01
C LYS A 138 -17.40 -4.84 -0.68
N ARG A 139 -16.33 -5.31 -1.31
CA ARG A 139 -15.45 -4.46 -2.14
C ARG A 139 -16.23 -3.95 -3.35
N ILE A 140 -16.23 -2.63 -3.56
CA ILE A 140 -16.94 -1.93 -4.64
C ILE A 140 -16.02 -1.15 -5.57
N ALA A 141 -14.75 -0.97 -5.19
CA ALA A 141 -13.69 -0.46 -6.04
C ALA A 141 -12.31 -0.85 -5.49
N GLY A 142 -11.28 -0.79 -6.32
CA GLY A 142 -9.89 -0.97 -5.87
C GLY A 142 -8.93 -1.43 -6.94
N ALA A 143 -9.42 -1.82 -8.13
CA ALA A 143 -8.56 -2.28 -9.21
C ALA A 143 -7.80 -1.11 -9.85
N THR A 144 -8.38 0.09 -9.89
CA THR A 144 -7.72 1.30 -10.37
C THR A 144 -7.94 2.44 -9.39
N GLU A 145 -7.04 3.43 -9.39
CA GLU A 145 -7.26 4.66 -8.61
C GLU A 145 -8.51 5.38 -9.13
N ARG A 146 -8.68 5.51 -10.45
CA ARG A 146 -9.81 6.20 -11.08
C ARG A 146 -11.17 5.71 -10.60
N GLU A 147 -11.35 4.40 -10.51
CA GLU A 147 -12.58 3.78 -10.00
C GLU A 147 -12.93 4.27 -8.57
N ILE A 148 -11.91 4.45 -7.71
CA ILE A 148 -12.10 4.95 -6.34
C ILE A 148 -12.50 6.42 -6.35
N PHE A 149 -11.83 7.24 -7.17
CA PHE A 149 -12.14 8.67 -7.32
C PHE A 149 -13.59 8.87 -7.81
N GLU A 150 -13.97 8.14 -8.86
CA GLU A 150 -15.32 8.16 -9.45
C GLU A 150 -16.38 7.78 -8.41
N LYS A 151 -16.20 6.66 -7.70
CA LYS A 151 -17.14 6.23 -6.66
C LYS A 151 -17.31 7.28 -5.56
N LEU A 152 -16.22 7.91 -5.14
CA LEU A 152 -16.24 8.93 -4.08
C LEU A 152 -16.73 10.30 -4.57
N GLY A 153 -16.97 10.48 -5.87
CA GLY A 153 -17.33 11.77 -6.47
C GLY A 153 -16.24 12.81 -6.28
N VAL A 154 -14.97 12.39 -6.28
CA VAL A 154 -13.80 13.26 -6.16
C VAL A 154 -13.21 13.43 -7.56
N PRO A 155 -13.02 14.66 -8.07
CA PRO A 155 -12.34 14.88 -9.34
C PRO A 155 -10.96 14.21 -9.36
N TRP A 156 -10.60 13.61 -10.50
CA TRP A 156 -9.31 12.98 -10.66
C TRP A 156 -8.18 13.96 -10.34
N GLN A 157 -7.16 13.46 -9.63
CA GLN A 157 -5.94 14.20 -9.34
C GLN A 157 -4.73 13.32 -9.60
N GLU A 158 -3.81 13.84 -10.39
CA GLU A 158 -2.51 13.22 -10.64
C GLU A 158 -1.67 13.17 -9.35
N PRO A 159 -0.73 12.22 -9.22
CA PRO A 159 0.08 12.05 -8.01
C PRO A 159 0.78 13.33 -7.48
N HIS A 160 1.14 14.27 -8.35
CA HIS A 160 1.79 15.52 -7.97
C HIS A 160 0.78 16.58 -7.45
N GLU A 161 -0.49 16.48 -7.82
CA GLU A 161 -1.57 17.36 -7.36
C GLU A 161 -2.12 16.97 -5.99
N ARG A 162 -1.74 15.79 -5.47
CA ARG A 162 -2.22 15.23 -4.20
C ARG A 162 -1.43 15.73 -2.98
N VAL A 163 -0.45 16.61 -3.17
CA VAL A 163 0.34 17.18 -2.08
C VAL A 163 -0.49 18.25 -1.34
N ARG A 164 -0.53 18.18 -0.02
CA ARG A 164 -1.20 19.07 0.91
C ARG A 164 -0.18 19.57 1.92
N ASN A 165 -0.27 20.87 2.23
CA ASN A 165 0.57 21.54 3.22
C ASN A 165 -0.20 21.70 4.53
#